data_AF-J9EGI5-F1
#
_entry.id   AF-J9EGI5-F1
#
_cell.length_a   1.000
_cell.length_b   1.000
_cell.length_c   1.000
_cell.angle_alpha   90.00
_cell.angle_beta   90.00
_cell.angle_gamma   90.00
#
_symmetry.space_group_name_H-M   'P 1'
#
loop_
_entity.id
_entity.type
_entity.pdbx_description
1 polymer ?
#
loop_
_entity_poly.entity_id
_entity_poly.type
_entity_poly.pdbx_seq_one_letter_code
_entity_poly.pdbx_strand_id
1 'polypeptide(L)'
;VRYPSLADEVKIGDYYLRILLQESDATATPIHNPGDFFNSVYHRFLLSAKSEMRCLCLKAMAITYGRHHITIGPFMDSKYIVNMLSKCSNPTERDHLVFLISKLVQNKDNVRELLCAGVLPLLTDMAVLAHLHVSRAKIHNQVQTNVIEADISTKNDGTAEWYYTDKGGKRQGPVTFNEMKRLYEQKVIFERTQIWAQGLDQWTTLSAVSQFRWTVCCSLGTNSLYNFTELCTLILDIFIQMCMFFHH
;
A
#
# COMPACT_ATOMS: atom_id res chain seq x y z
N VAL A 1 -0.38 32.77 -26.84
CA VAL A 1 -1.59 31.96 -27.14
C VAL A 1 -2.05 31.31 -25.84
N ARG A 2 -3.28 31.59 -25.36
CA ARG A 2 -3.86 30.91 -24.18
C ARG A 2 -4.58 29.66 -24.67
N TYR A 3 -4.09 28.49 -24.30
CA TYR A 3 -4.72 27.20 -24.61
C TYR A 3 -5.65 26.83 -23.45
N PRO A 4 -6.98 26.78 -23.64
CA PRO A 4 -7.93 26.44 -22.58
C PRO A 4 -7.73 25.04 -22.00
N SER A 5 -7.11 24.13 -22.75
CA SER A 5 -6.75 22.77 -22.34
C SER A 5 -5.63 22.70 -21.30
N LEU A 6 -4.89 23.79 -21.08
CA LEU A 6 -3.81 23.91 -20.09
C LEU A 6 -4.25 24.62 -18.80
N ALA A 7 -5.48 25.13 -18.73
CA ALA A 7 -5.97 25.88 -17.58
C ALA A 7 -6.22 24.99 -16.35
N ASP A 8 -6.55 23.72 -16.57
CA ASP A 8 -6.76 22.71 -15.53
C ASP A 8 -5.49 21.87 -15.24
N GLU A 9 -4.39 22.12 -15.95
CA GLU A 9 -3.16 21.35 -15.76
C GLU A 9 -2.37 21.84 -14.54
N VAL A 10 -1.95 20.88 -13.71
CA VAL A 10 -1.19 21.16 -12.50
C VAL A 10 0.23 21.57 -12.88
N LYS A 11 0.51 22.87 -12.79
CA LYS A 11 1.84 23.46 -12.99
C LYS A 11 2.55 23.63 -11.65
N ILE A 12 3.81 23.22 -11.57
CA ILE A 12 4.71 23.52 -10.45
C ILE A 12 5.96 24.20 -11.01
N GLY A 13 6.12 25.49 -10.70
CA GLY A 13 7.11 26.34 -11.35
C GLY A 13 6.82 26.44 -12.85
N ASP A 14 7.77 25.98 -13.67
CA ASP A 14 7.65 25.91 -15.13
C ASP A 14 7.32 24.52 -15.70
N TYR A 15 7.14 23.53 -14.83
CA TYR A 15 6.87 22.16 -15.23
C TYR A 15 5.38 21.81 -15.08
N TYR A 16 4.84 21.18 -16.12
CA TYR A 16 3.52 20.55 -16.07
C TYR A 16 3.67 19.12 -15.52
N LEU A 17 3.01 18.81 -14.40
CA LEU A 17 3.11 17.48 -13.78
C LEU A 17 2.73 16.38 -14.77
N ARG A 18 1.74 16.63 -15.62
CA ARG A 18 1.27 15.65 -16.61
C ARG A 18 2.38 15.14 -17.51
N ILE A 19 3.28 16.03 -17.96
CA ILE A 19 4.40 15.69 -18.83
C ILE A 19 5.33 14.71 -18.09
N LEU A 20 5.75 15.08 -16.87
CA LEU A 20 6.59 14.24 -16.02
C LEU A 20 5.96 12.85 -15.76
N LEU A 21 4.64 12.80 -15.57
CA LEU A 21 3.92 11.57 -15.21
C LEU A 21 3.67 10.62 -16.39
N GLN A 22 3.82 11.09 -17.63
CA GLN A 22 3.63 10.32 -18.87
C GLN A 22 4.94 9.87 -19.52
N GLU A 23 6.06 10.45 -19.10
CA GLU A 23 7.37 10.14 -19.65
C GLU A 23 7.93 8.80 -19.16
N SER A 24 8.49 8.04 -20.09
CA SER A 24 9.38 6.93 -19.79
C SER A 24 10.79 7.46 -19.50
N ASP A 25 11.63 6.66 -18.81
CA ASP A 25 13.00 7.07 -18.50
C ASP A 25 13.85 7.33 -19.77
N ALA A 26 13.52 6.70 -20.90
CA ALA A 26 14.18 6.95 -22.19
C ALA A 26 13.83 8.30 -22.83
N THR A 27 12.70 8.90 -22.46
CA THR A 27 12.17 10.16 -23.02
C THR A 27 12.00 11.24 -21.96
N ALA A 28 12.70 11.11 -20.83
CA ALA A 28 12.55 11.98 -19.68
C ALA A 28 13.01 13.41 -20.00
N THR A 29 12.14 14.39 -19.79
CA THR A 29 12.55 15.79 -19.84
C THR A 29 13.46 16.11 -18.64
N PRO A 30 14.55 16.88 -18.85
CA PRO A 30 15.41 17.30 -17.76
C PRO A 30 14.62 18.13 -16.73
N ILE A 31 14.75 17.79 -15.45
CA ILE A 31 14.20 18.59 -14.34
C ILE A 31 15.28 19.57 -13.88
N HIS A 32 15.08 20.86 -14.14
CA HIS A 32 15.93 21.93 -13.66
C HIS A 32 15.69 22.15 -12.16
N ASN A 33 16.77 22.28 -11.38
CA ASN A 33 16.75 22.43 -9.92
C ASN A 33 15.86 21.38 -9.23
N PRO A 34 16.22 20.08 -9.29
CA PRO A 34 15.38 18.98 -8.84
C PRO A 34 15.00 19.07 -7.36
N GLY A 35 15.84 19.68 -6.51
CA GLY A 35 15.54 19.94 -5.10
C GLY A 35 14.36 20.90 -4.92
N ASP A 36 14.40 22.07 -5.58
CA ASP A 36 13.32 23.06 -5.53
C ASP A 36 12.02 22.52 -6.11
N PHE A 37 12.12 21.77 -7.22
CA PHE A 37 10.96 21.13 -7.83
C PHE A 37 10.35 20.09 -6.86
N PHE A 38 11.15 19.19 -6.30
CA PHE A 38 10.69 18.19 -5.34
C PHE A 38 10.01 18.83 -4.13
N ASN A 39 10.62 19.87 -3.55
CA ASN A 39 10.05 20.61 -2.42
C ASN A 39 8.75 21.32 -2.78
N SER A 40 8.65 21.89 -3.98
CA SER A 40 7.42 22.53 -4.45
C SER A 40 6.28 21.53 -4.64
N VAL A 41 6.57 20.33 -5.17
CA VAL A 41 5.61 19.22 -5.27
C VAL A 41 5.18 18.76 -3.89
N TYR A 42 6.13 18.61 -2.96
CA TYR A 42 5.84 18.22 -1.58
C TYR A 42 4.95 19.25 -0.86
N HIS A 43 5.24 20.54 -1.01
CA HIS A 43 4.40 21.60 -0.44
C HIS A 43 2.98 21.56 -1.02
N ARG A 44 2.84 21.34 -2.33
CA ARG A 44 1.52 21.17 -2.97
C ARG A 44 0.77 19.94 -2.44
N PHE A 45 1.49 18.84 -2.19
CA PHE A 45 0.93 17.63 -1.57
C PHE A 45 0.38 17.91 -0.17
N LEU A 46 1.13 18.62 0.68
CA LEU A 46 0.73 18.96 2.05
C LEU A 46 -0.53 19.83 2.10
N LEU A 47 -0.66 20.77 1.16
CA LEU A 47 -1.82 21.67 1.08
C LEU A 47 -3.05 21.04 0.42
N SER A 48 -2.92 19.86 -0.20
CA SER A 48 -4.02 19.26 -0.96
C SER A 48 -4.94 18.43 -0.05
N ALA A 49 -6.22 18.78 -0.04
CA ALA A 49 -7.28 17.99 0.60
C ALA A 49 -7.82 16.87 -0.32
N LYS A 50 -7.63 16.99 -1.64
CA LYS A 50 -8.16 16.01 -2.61
C LYS A 50 -7.18 14.84 -2.76
N SER A 51 -7.66 13.62 -2.54
CA SER A 51 -6.84 12.40 -2.63
C SER A 51 -6.24 12.20 -4.03
N GLU A 52 -6.98 12.47 -5.10
CA GLU A 52 -6.46 12.41 -6.48
C GLU A 52 -5.22 13.29 -6.68
N MET A 53 -5.29 14.55 -6.24
CA MET A 53 -4.17 15.48 -6.30
C MET A 53 -2.99 15.04 -5.43
N ARG A 54 -3.26 14.42 -4.28
CA ARG A 54 -2.22 13.86 -3.41
C ARG A 54 -1.51 12.70 -4.09
N CYS A 55 -2.24 11.79 -4.73
CA CYS A 55 -1.66 10.69 -5.52
C CYS A 55 -0.78 11.22 -6.66
N LEU A 56 -1.24 12.24 -7.41
CA LEU A 56 -0.44 12.87 -8.46
C LEU A 56 0.87 13.46 -7.92
N CYS A 57 0.80 14.18 -6.80
CA CYS A 57 1.99 14.75 -6.17
C CYS A 57 2.94 13.67 -5.65
N LEU A 58 2.43 12.62 -5.00
CA LEU A 58 3.23 11.49 -4.53
C LEU A 58 3.94 10.78 -5.69
N LYS A 59 3.24 10.56 -6.81
CA LYS A 59 3.83 9.98 -8.03
C LYS A 59 4.94 10.88 -8.58
N ALA A 60 4.69 12.18 -8.69
CA ALA A 60 5.67 13.14 -9.20
C ALA A 60 6.91 13.24 -8.28
N MET A 61 6.71 13.24 -6.96
CA MET A 61 7.79 13.17 -5.97
C MET A 61 8.62 11.90 -6.16
N ALA A 62 7.97 10.75 -6.30
CA ALA A 62 8.67 9.47 -6.48
C ALA A 62 9.53 9.46 -7.75
N ILE A 63 8.97 9.91 -8.89
CA ILE A 63 9.71 10.00 -10.16
C ILE A 63 10.90 10.95 -10.02
N THR A 64 10.68 12.15 -9.48
CA THR A 64 11.73 13.18 -9.32
C THR A 64 12.85 12.67 -8.42
N TYR A 65 12.49 12.10 -7.27
CA TYR A 65 13.47 11.56 -6.32
C TYR A 65 14.23 10.39 -6.93
N GLY A 66 13.54 9.45 -7.59
CA GLY A 66 14.17 8.32 -8.26
C GLY A 66 15.19 8.73 -9.32
N ARG A 67 14.97 9.85 -10.02
CA ARG A 67 15.90 10.38 -11.03
C ARG A 67 17.05 11.20 -10.44
N HIS A 68 16.85 11.84 -9.29
CA HIS A 68 17.74 12.87 -8.76
C HIS A 68 18.08 12.73 -7.27
N HIS A 69 17.97 11.54 -6.66
CA HIS A 69 18.18 11.33 -5.23
C HIS A 69 19.56 11.79 -4.73
N ILE A 70 20.60 11.72 -5.57
CA ILE A 70 21.95 12.20 -5.24
C ILE A 70 21.96 13.73 -5.06
N THR A 71 21.32 14.47 -5.99
CA THR A 71 21.27 15.93 -5.97
C THR A 71 20.29 16.46 -4.93
N ILE A 72 19.16 15.79 -4.74
CA ILE A 72 18.14 16.17 -3.74
C ILE A 72 18.67 15.89 -2.33
N GLY A 73 19.39 14.78 -2.14
CA GLY A 73 19.90 14.36 -0.84
C GLY A 73 18.79 13.86 0.09
N PRO A 74 19.07 13.77 1.41
CA PRO A 74 18.12 13.27 2.40
C PRO A 74 16.83 14.11 2.44
N PHE A 75 15.70 13.41 2.57
CA PHE A 75 14.39 14.01 2.73
C PHE A 75 13.99 14.05 4.20
N MET A 76 13.95 15.27 4.76
CA MET A 76 13.73 15.51 6.19
C MET A 76 12.40 14.96 6.72
N ASP A 77 11.35 14.92 5.88
CA ASP A 77 10.02 14.45 6.27
C ASP A 77 9.78 12.96 5.95
N SER A 78 10.84 12.16 5.79
CA SER A 78 10.72 10.71 5.56
C SER A 78 9.88 10.01 6.63
N LYS A 79 10.04 10.39 7.92
CA LYS A 79 9.22 9.87 9.04
C LYS A 79 7.74 10.19 8.88
N TYR A 80 7.42 11.38 8.37
CA TYR A 80 6.05 11.82 8.16
C TYR A 80 5.34 10.96 7.11
N ILE A 81 6.03 10.59 6.02
CA ILE A 81 5.49 9.67 4.99
C ILE A 81 5.10 8.31 5.58
N VAL A 82 5.91 7.75 6.49
CA VAL A 82 5.59 6.48 7.18
C VAL A 82 4.38 6.63 8.10
N ASN A 83 4.31 7.71 8.88
CA ASN A 83 3.13 8.00 9.71
C ASN A 83 1.85 8.16 8.85
N MET A 84 1.95 8.78 7.68
CA MET A 84 0.83 8.85 6.73
C MET A 84 0.41 7.47 6.23
N LEU A 85 1.38 6.63 5.83
CA LEU A 85 1.10 5.26 5.40
C LEU A 85 0.38 4.46 6.50
N SER A 86 0.83 4.59 7.76
CA SER A 86 0.23 3.88 8.90
C SER A 86 -1.26 4.20 9.09
N LYS A 87 -1.67 5.45 8.80
CA LYS A 87 -3.05 5.96 8.94
C LYS A 87 -3.86 5.94 7.65
N CYS A 88 -3.28 5.47 6.54
CA CYS A 88 -3.90 5.53 5.23
C CYS A 88 -5.09 4.57 5.12
N SER A 89 -6.24 5.05 4.67
CA SER A 89 -7.44 4.24 4.39
C SER A 89 -7.78 4.16 2.90
N ASN A 90 -6.97 4.78 2.03
CA ASN A 90 -7.18 4.78 0.59
C ASN A 90 -6.12 3.89 -0.09
N PRO A 91 -6.50 2.77 -0.74
CA PRO A 91 -5.56 1.86 -1.42
C PRO A 91 -4.72 2.52 -2.52
N THR A 92 -5.31 3.41 -3.32
CA THR A 92 -4.56 4.13 -4.36
C THR A 92 -3.49 5.03 -3.73
N GLU A 93 -3.83 5.76 -2.67
CA GLU A 93 -2.88 6.63 -1.97
C GLU A 93 -1.80 5.82 -1.23
N ARG A 94 -2.18 4.68 -0.62
CA ARG A 94 -1.25 3.69 -0.06
C ARG A 94 -0.21 3.28 -1.10
N ASP A 95 -0.64 2.88 -2.29
CA ASP A 95 0.29 2.42 -3.33
C ASP A 95 1.26 3.51 -3.75
N HIS A 96 0.80 4.75 -3.85
CA HIS A 96 1.65 5.90 -4.16
C HIS A 96 2.64 6.24 -3.03
N LEU A 97 2.22 6.08 -1.76
CA LEU A 97 3.12 6.23 -0.61
C LEU A 97 4.20 5.14 -0.61
N VAL A 98 3.84 3.88 -0.88
CA VAL A 98 4.80 2.77 -1.00
C VAL A 98 5.74 3.01 -2.19
N PHE A 99 5.22 3.50 -3.32
CA PHE A 99 6.05 3.87 -4.47
C PHE A 99 7.04 4.99 -4.14
N LEU A 100 6.63 6.04 -3.43
CA LEU A 100 7.56 7.07 -2.96
C LEU A 100 8.62 6.49 -2.00
N ILE A 101 8.23 5.64 -1.05
CA ILE A 101 9.16 4.95 -0.15
C ILE A 101 10.21 4.16 -0.94
N SER A 102 9.80 3.45 -2.01
CA SER A 102 10.71 2.72 -2.91
C SER A 102 11.80 3.57 -3.55
N LYS A 103 11.59 4.88 -3.64
CA LYS A 103 12.58 5.83 -4.17
C LYS A 103 13.35 6.50 -3.05
N LEU A 104 12.70 6.84 -1.93
CA LEU A 104 13.36 7.42 -0.76
C LEU A 104 14.46 6.50 -0.21
N VAL A 105 14.28 5.17 -0.30
CA VAL A 105 15.28 4.19 0.15
C VAL A 105 16.58 4.19 -0.67
N GLN A 106 16.69 4.95 -1.76
CA GLN A 106 17.94 5.14 -2.50
C GLN A 106 18.96 6.05 -1.77
N ASN A 107 18.59 6.60 -0.60
CA ASN A 107 19.46 7.41 0.24
C ASN A 107 19.57 6.81 1.65
N LYS A 108 20.80 6.60 2.13
CA LYS A 108 21.09 5.92 3.42
C LYS A 108 20.46 6.62 4.63
N ASP A 109 20.46 7.95 4.66
CA ASP A 109 19.91 8.70 5.80
C ASP A 109 18.39 8.59 5.85
N ASN A 110 17.72 8.61 4.69
CA ASN A 110 16.29 8.31 4.62
C ASN A 110 15.99 6.91 5.13
N VAL A 111 16.78 5.89 4.75
CA VAL A 111 16.56 4.53 5.25
C VAL A 111 16.61 4.50 6.78
N ARG A 112 17.58 5.17 7.41
CA ARG A 112 17.64 5.28 8.88
C ARG A 112 16.37 5.88 9.45
N GLU A 113 15.90 7.00 8.88
CA GLU A 113 14.70 7.69 9.33
C GLU A 113 13.42 6.85 9.14
N LEU A 114 13.30 6.15 8.02
CA LEU A 114 12.19 5.24 7.71
C LEU A 114 12.14 4.05 8.69
N LEU A 115 13.30 3.46 9.00
CA LEU A 115 13.42 2.38 9.99
C LEU A 115 13.01 2.86 11.38
N CYS A 116 13.50 4.02 11.81
CA CYS A 116 13.10 4.64 13.08
C CYS A 116 11.59 4.95 13.16
N ALA A 117 10.93 5.21 12.03
CA ALA A 117 9.49 5.44 11.97
C ALA A 117 8.64 4.15 11.97
N GLY A 118 9.26 2.97 11.97
CA GLY A 118 8.53 1.69 11.97
C GLY A 118 7.95 1.31 10.61
N VAL A 119 8.69 1.58 9.52
CA VAL A 119 8.23 1.20 8.16
C VAL A 119 8.15 -0.32 7.94
N LEU A 120 9.02 -1.12 8.59
CA LEU A 120 9.13 -2.55 8.32
C LEU A 120 7.83 -3.32 8.61
N PRO A 121 7.21 -3.22 9.80
CA PRO A 121 5.96 -3.94 10.07
C PRO A 121 4.84 -3.57 9.08
N LEU A 122 4.73 -2.30 8.72
CA LEU A 122 3.72 -1.82 7.76
C LEU A 122 3.90 -2.48 6.38
N LEU A 123 5.13 -2.52 5.88
CA LEU A 123 5.44 -3.11 4.59
C LEU A 123 5.28 -4.64 4.64
N THR A 124 5.78 -5.31 5.69
CA THR A 124 5.66 -6.77 5.85
C THR A 124 4.19 -7.20 5.86
N ASP A 125 3.35 -6.51 6.63
CA ASP A 125 1.92 -6.78 6.71
C ASP A 125 1.20 -6.67 5.35
N MET A 126 1.62 -5.72 4.50
CA MET A 126 1.09 -5.57 3.15
C MET A 126 1.65 -6.63 2.18
N ALA A 127 2.94 -6.97 2.30
CA ALA A 127 3.58 -7.98 1.46
C ALA A 127 2.95 -9.37 1.64
N VAL A 128 2.54 -9.70 2.87
CA VAL A 128 1.86 -10.97 3.16
C VAL A 128 0.58 -11.09 2.36
N LEU A 129 -0.14 -10.00 2.03
CA LEU A 129 -1.39 -10.05 1.25
C LEU A 129 -1.26 -10.74 -0.12
N ALA A 130 -0.04 -10.90 -0.66
CA ALA A 130 0.19 -11.68 -1.87
C ALA A 130 -0.39 -13.10 -1.79
N HIS A 131 -0.51 -13.70 -0.60
CA HIS A 131 -1.13 -15.03 -0.43
C HIS A 131 -2.63 -15.05 -0.81
N LEU A 132 -3.29 -13.89 -0.81
CA LEU A 132 -4.70 -13.73 -1.18
C LEU A 132 -4.88 -13.53 -2.68
N HIS A 133 -3.82 -13.18 -3.41
CA HIS A 133 -3.89 -13.06 -4.86
C HIS A 133 -3.93 -14.46 -5.46
N VAL A 134 -5.13 -14.91 -5.84
CA VAL A 134 -5.35 -16.22 -6.44
C VAL A 134 -4.86 -16.22 -7.90
N SER A 135 -3.54 -16.18 -8.06
CA SER A 135 -2.83 -16.87 -9.12
C SER A 135 -2.04 -18.04 -8.49
N ARG A 136 -2.71 -18.83 -7.64
CA ARG A 136 -2.32 -20.24 -7.62
C ARG A 136 -2.75 -20.75 -8.99
N ALA A 137 -1.77 -21.13 -9.82
CA ALA A 137 -2.05 -22.08 -10.89
C ALA A 137 -2.97 -23.13 -10.27
N LYS A 138 -4.17 -23.30 -10.83
CA LYS A 138 -4.92 -24.53 -10.58
C LYS A 138 -3.95 -25.61 -11.03
N ILE A 139 -3.24 -26.24 -10.10
CA ILE A 139 -2.42 -27.40 -10.41
C ILE A 139 -3.45 -28.46 -10.76
N HIS A 140 -3.85 -28.47 -12.02
CA HIS A 140 -4.81 -29.42 -12.56
C HIS A 140 -4.15 -30.78 -12.77
N ASN A 141 -2.88 -30.98 -12.38
CA ASN A 141 -2.24 -32.28 -12.51
C ASN A 141 -1.24 -32.52 -11.37
N GLN A 142 -1.55 -33.54 -10.58
CA GLN A 142 -0.61 -34.50 -10.01
C GLN A 142 0.25 -34.05 -8.81
N VAL A 143 -0.38 -33.96 -7.65
CA VAL A 143 0.21 -34.57 -6.44
C VAL A 143 -0.79 -35.62 -5.97
N GLN A 144 -0.58 -36.88 -6.36
CA GLN A 144 -1.26 -38.02 -5.74
C GLN A 144 -0.75 -38.15 -4.30
N THR A 145 -1.30 -37.35 -3.38
CA THR A 145 -1.24 -37.67 -1.96
C THR A 145 -2.48 -38.48 -1.64
N ASN A 146 -2.28 -39.74 -1.26
CA ASN A 146 -3.33 -40.63 -0.75
C ASN A 146 -3.94 -40.04 0.53
N VAL A 147 -4.98 -39.20 0.40
CA VAL A 147 -5.71 -38.63 1.54
C VAL A 147 -7.21 -38.72 1.31
N ILE A 148 -7.89 -39.15 2.36
CA ILE A 148 -9.30 -39.49 2.51
C ILE A 148 -10.23 -38.42 1.93
N GLU A 149 -11.21 -38.86 1.14
CA GLU A 149 -12.25 -38.05 0.49
C GLU A 149 -13.07 -37.30 1.55
N ALA A 150 -12.76 -36.01 1.73
CA ALA A 150 -13.66 -35.08 2.39
C ALA A 150 -14.74 -34.67 1.39
N ASP A 151 -15.99 -34.77 1.85
CA ASP A 151 -17.24 -34.61 1.13
C ASP A 151 -17.26 -33.41 0.14
N ILE A 152 -17.85 -33.65 -1.03
CA ILE A 152 -17.99 -32.72 -2.18
C ILE A 152 -18.86 -31.49 -1.82
N SER A 153 -19.40 -31.46 -0.61
CA SER A 153 -20.12 -30.34 0.00
C SER A 153 -19.21 -29.22 0.53
N THR A 154 -17.89 -29.40 0.56
CA THR A 154 -16.94 -28.35 0.96
C THR A 154 -16.82 -27.29 -0.14
N LYS A 155 -17.83 -26.43 -0.25
CA LYS A 155 -17.70 -25.15 -0.94
C LYS A 155 -16.44 -24.46 -0.42
N ASN A 156 -15.73 -23.82 -1.33
CA ASN A 156 -14.43 -23.15 -1.21
C ASN A 156 -14.43 -22.01 -0.15
N ASP A 157 -14.81 -22.31 1.09
CA ASP A 157 -15.19 -21.32 2.10
C ASP A 157 -14.06 -21.00 3.08
N GLY A 158 -12.88 -21.58 2.88
CA GLY A 158 -11.72 -21.38 3.75
C GLY A 158 -11.87 -22.07 5.11
N THR A 159 -10.84 -21.94 5.95
CA THR A 159 -10.84 -22.45 7.32
C THR A 159 -11.58 -21.49 8.25
N ALA A 160 -12.47 -22.01 9.09
CA ALA A 160 -13.14 -21.22 10.13
C ALA A 160 -12.16 -20.97 11.28
N GLU A 161 -11.59 -19.77 11.33
CA GLU A 161 -10.51 -19.40 12.27
C GLU A 161 -10.76 -18.08 13.00
N TRP A 162 -11.72 -17.28 12.53
CA TRP A 162 -11.98 -15.94 13.03
C TRP A 162 -13.10 -15.93 14.06
N TYR A 163 -12.89 -15.16 15.12
CA TYR A 163 -13.89 -14.84 16.12
C TYR A 163 -14.11 -13.33 16.12
N TYR A 164 -15.34 -12.90 16.43
CA TYR A 164 -15.67 -11.47 16.54
C TYR A 164 -16.58 -11.21 17.74
N THR A 165 -16.63 -9.96 18.18
CA THR A 165 -17.56 -9.50 19.22
C THR A 165 -18.80 -8.87 18.58
N ASP A 166 -19.99 -9.36 18.94
CA ASP A 166 -21.24 -8.76 18.49
C ASP A 166 -21.59 -7.45 19.21
N LYS A 167 -22.72 -6.82 18.84
CA LYS A 167 -23.20 -5.58 19.47
C LYS A 167 -23.47 -5.72 20.98
N GLY A 168 -23.72 -6.95 21.46
CA GLY A 168 -23.95 -7.26 22.87
C GLY A 168 -22.67 -7.58 23.64
N GLY A 169 -21.49 -7.45 23.02
CA GLY A 169 -20.23 -7.80 23.67
C GLY A 169 -19.95 -9.30 23.72
N LYS A 170 -20.79 -10.13 23.08
CA LYS A 170 -20.64 -11.59 23.11
C LYS A 170 -19.71 -12.04 21.99
N ARG A 171 -18.83 -12.99 22.32
CA ARG A 171 -17.97 -13.67 21.35
C ARG A 171 -18.81 -14.57 20.44
N GLN A 172 -18.60 -14.42 19.13
CA GLN A 172 -19.17 -15.23 18.06
C GLN A 172 -18.04 -15.90 17.28
N GLY A 173 -18.31 -17.06 16.68
CA GLY A 173 -17.35 -17.84 15.88
C GLY A 173 -17.02 -19.22 16.46
N PRO A 174 -16.14 -20.00 15.81
CA PRO A 174 -15.32 -19.59 14.66
C PRO A 174 -16.14 -19.40 13.38
N VAL A 175 -15.76 -18.41 12.58
CA VAL A 175 -16.31 -18.13 11.24
C VAL A 175 -15.19 -18.04 10.22
N THR A 176 -15.53 -18.22 8.94
CA THR A 176 -14.55 -18.13 7.85
C THR A 176 -14.27 -16.67 7.45
N PHE A 177 -13.21 -16.44 6.67
CA PHE A 177 -12.93 -15.12 6.08
C PHE A 177 -14.10 -14.60 5.22
N ASN A 178 -14.73 -15.47 4.41
CA ASN A 178 -15.86 -15.09 3.56
C ASN A 178 -17.08 -14.71 4.40
N GLU A 179 -17.33 -15.42 5.50
CA GLU A 179 -18.40 -15.09 6.43
C GLU A 179 -18.16 -13.73 7.10
N MET A 180 -16.92 -13.45 7.53
CA MET A 180 -16.53 -12.12 8.04
C MET A 180 -16.80 -11.01 7.01
N LYS A 181 -16.43 -11.23 5.74
CA LYS A 181 -16.72 -10.29 4.65
C LYS A 181 -18.22 -10.07 4.49
N ARG A 182 -19.02 -11.14 4.46
CA ARG A 182 -20.49 -11.06 4.38
C ARG A 182 -21.10 -10.31 5.56
N LEU A 183 -20.61 -10.55 6.78
CA LEU A 183 -21.05 -9.84 7.99
C LEU A 183 -20.76 -8.33 7.90
N TYR A 184 -19.63 -7.95 7.30
CA TYR A 184 -19.27 -6.56 7.08
C TYR A 184 -20.18 -5.89 6.04
N GLU A 185 -20.43 -6.56 4.91
CA GLU A 185 -21.36 -6.10 3.86
C GLU A 185 -22.78 -5.92 4.39
N GLN A 186 -23.21 -6.82 5.29
CA GLN A 186 -24.51 -6.76 5.99
C GLN A 186 -24.54 -5.74 7.15
N LYS A 187 -23.43 -5.02 7.40
CA LYS A 187 -23.30 -4.04 8.49
C LYS A 187 -23.57 -4.63 9.88
N VAL A 188 -23.24 -5.91 10.07
CA VAL A 188 -23.27 -6.59 11.37
C VAL A 188 -22.00 -6.27 12.16
N ILE A 189 -20.86 -6.25 11.46
CA ILE A 189 -19.54 -5.86 11.99
C ILE A 189 -19.02 -4.63 11.24
N PHE A 190 -18.11 -3.88 11.89
CA PHE A 190 -17.54 -2.63 11.40
C PHE A 190 -16.02 -2.61 11.62
N GLU A 191 -15.34 -1.58 11.14
CA GLU A 191 -13.88 -1.42 11.22
C GLU A 191 -13.34 -1.51 12.66
N ARG A 192 -14.12 -1.06 13.64
CA ARG A 192 -13.76 -1.07 15.07
C ARG A 192 -14.19 -2.34 15.81
N THR A 193 -14.91 -3.25 15.16
CA THR A 193 -15.32 -4.52 15.77
C THR A 193 -14.09 -5.30 16.21
N GLN A 194 -14.10 -5.80 17.44
CA GLN A 194 -13.04 -6.64 17.97
C GLN A 194 -13.09 -8.02 17.32
N ILE A 195 -11.94 -8.47 16.84
CA ILE A 195 -11.74 -9.77 16.20
C ILE A 195 -10.52 -10.45 16.79
N TRP A 196 -10.49 -11.78 16.70
CA TRP A 196 -9.36 -12.59 17.13
C TRP A 196 -9.28 -13.87 16.30
N ALA A 197 -8.08 -14.37 16.08
CA ALA A 197 -7.80 -15.67 15.47
C ALA A 197 -6.59 -16.27 16.16
N GLN A 198 -6.43 -17.60 16.04
CA GLN A 198 -5.27 -18.28 16.59
C GLN A 198 -3.98 -17.73 15.97
N GLY A 199 -3.02 -17.34 16.82
CA GLY A 199 -1.78 -16.68 16.40
C GLY A 199 -1.77 -15.16 16.61
N LEU A 200 -2.92 -14.54 16.93
CA LEU A 200 -2.95 -13.16 17.43
C LEU A 200 -2.75 -13.12 18.95
N ASP A 201 -1.88 -12.22 19.41
CA ASP A 201 -1.58 -12.06 20.84
C ASP A 201 -2.79 -11.61 21.66
N GLN A 202 -3.65 -10.80 21.05
CA GLN A 202 -4.82 -10.22 21.71
C GLN A 202 -5.94 -9.92 20.70
N TRP A 203 -7.14 -9.69 21.24
CA TRP A 203 -8.24 -9.13 20.47
C TRP A 203 -7.83 -7.78 19.89
N THR A 204 -8.13 -7.57 18.61
CA THR A 204 -7.77 -6.37 17.89
C THR A 204 -8.92 -5.89 17.03
N THR A 205 -8.89 -4.64 16.56
CA THR A 205 -9.93 -4.12 15.67
C THR A 205 -9.84 -4.74 14.29
N LEU A 206 -10.98 -4.94 13.63
CA LEU A 206 -11.06 -5.48 12.27
C LEU A 206 -10.16 -4.70 11.29
N SER A 207 -10.10 -3.37 11.39
CA SER A 207 -9.24 -2.53 10.55
C SER A 207 -7.75 -2.55 10.90
N ALA A 208 -7.36 -3.17 12.03
CA ALA A 208 -5.95 -3.32 12.40
C ALA A 208 -5.31 -4.56 11.74
N VAL A 209 -6.11 -5.58 11.41
CA VAL A 209 -5.63 -6.75 10.69
C VAL A 209 -5.54 -6.42 9.20
N SER A 210 -4.32 -6.47 8.65
CA SER A 210 -4.03 -6.03 7.29
C SER A 210 -4.84 -6.74 6.21
N GLN A 211 -5.11 -8.04 6.35
CA GLN A 211 -6.02 -8.77 5.48
C GLN A 211 -7.39 -8.10 5.40
N PHE A 212 -8.06 -7.85 6.53
CA PHE A 212 -9.38 -7.21 6.53
C PHE A 212 -9.34 -5.74 6.18
N ARG A 213 -8.33 -5.00 6.64
CA ARG A 213 -8.14 -3.58 6.31
C ARG A 213 -8.15 -3.37 4.80
N TRP A 214 -7.32 -4.11 4.08
CA TRP A 214 -7.08 -3.88 2.65
C TRP A 214 -8.02 -4.62 1.72
N THR A 215 -8.70 -5.69 2.17
CA THR A 215 -9.61 -6.48 1.33
C THR A 215 -11.09 -6.36 1.68
N VAL A 216 -11.43 -5.80 2.85
CA VAL A 216 -12.83 -5.64 3.29
C VAL A 216 -13.12 -4.17 3.57
N CYS A 217 -12.39 -3.54 4.50
CA CYS A 217 -12.67 -2.15 4.90
C CYS A 217 -12.45 -1.16 3.74
N CYS A 218 -11.35 -1.32 3.02
CA CYS A 218 -10.95 -0.39 1.96
C CYS A 218 -11.33 -0.88 0.54
N SER A 219 -12.14 -1.93 0.41
CA SER A 219 -12.37 -2.65 -0.86
C SER A 219 -13.33 -1.95 -1.84
N LEU A 220 -14.02 -0.89 -1.44
CA LEU A 220 -15.04 -0.27 -2.29
C LEU A 220 -14.43 0.69 -3.32
N GLY A 221 -14.43 0.27 -4.60
CA GLY A 221 -14.33 1.16 -5.76
C GLY A 221 -12.93 1.70 -6.09
N THR A 222 -11.86 1.03 -5.66
CA THR A 222 -10.50 1.59 -5.74
C THR A 222 -9.73 1.05 -6.95
N ASN A 223 -9.25 1.97 -7.79
CA ASN A 223 -8.21 1.71 -8.79
C ASN A 223 -6.85 1.65 -8.07
N SER A 224 -6.54 0.52 -7.45
CA SER A 224 -5.20 0.27 -6.90
C SER A 224 -4.17 0.26 -8.03
N LEU A 225 -2.99 0.82 -7.77
CA LEU A 225 -1.90 0.86 -8.75
C LEU A 225 -1.26 -0.53 -8.92
N TYR A 226 -1.29 -1.34 -7.87
CA TYR A 226 -0.71 -2.67 -7.84
C TYR A 226 -1.74 -3.72 -7.43
N ASN A 227 -1.68 -4.90 -8.04
CA ASN A 227 -2.23 -6.10 -7.41
C ASN A 227 -1.35 -6.52 -6.21
N PHE A 228 -1.82 -7.43 -5.35
CA PHE A 228 -1.07 -7.79 -4.14
C PHE A 228 0.27 -8.48 -4.43
N THR A 229 0.41 -9.19 -5.54
CA THR A 229 1.69 -9.80 -5.93
C THR A 229 2.68 -8.71 -6.36
N GLU A 230 2.27 -7.77 -7.21
CA GLU A 230 3.11 -6.63 -7.63
C GLU A 230 3.53 -5.77 -6.44
N LEU A 231 2.60 -5.49 -5.52
CA LEU A 231 2.89 -4.75 -4.30
C LEU A 231 3.92 -5.49 -3.43
N CYS A 232 3.79 -6.80 -3.29
CA CYS A 232 4.76 -7.62 -2.57
C CYS A 232 6.14 -7.58 -3.22
N THR A 233 6.23 -7.73 -4.55
CA THR A 233 7.51 -7.59 -5.28
C THR A 233 8.17 -6.24 -4.99
N LEU A 234 7.42 -5.14 -5.11
CA LEU A 234 7.94 -3.80 -4.81
C LEU A 234 8.44 -3.68 -3.37
N ILE A 235 7.74 -4.29 -2.41
CA ILE A 235 8.14 -4.29 -1.00
C ILE A 235 9.41 -5.10 -0.77
N LEU A 236 9.56 -6.25 -1.44
CA LEU A 236 10.79 -7.04 -1.37
C LEU A 236 11.97 -6.27 -1.97
N ASP A 237 11.76 -5.57 -3.08
CA ASP A 237 12.77 -4.68 -3.67
C ASP A 237 13.17 -3.55 -2.72
N ILE A 238 12.20 -2.97 -1.99
CA ILE A 238 12.47 -2.00 -0.92
C ILE A 238 13.38 -2.61 0.15
N PHE A 239 13.07 -3.79 0.64
CA PHE A 239 13.87 -4.45 1.68
C PHE A 239 15.29 -4.76 1.19
N ILE A 240 15.44 -5.28 -0.04
CA ILE A 240 16.74 -5.53 -0.66
C ILE A 240 17.55 -4.22 -0.72
N GLN A 241 16.95 -3.14 -1.22
CA GLN A 241 17.59 -1.84 -1.32
C GLN A 241 18.03 -1.28 0.04
N MET A 242 17.21 -1.42 1.08
CA MET A 242 17.58 -1.03 2.44
C MET A 242 18.79 -1.84 2.94
N CYS A 243 18.79 -3.16 2.74
CA CYS A 243 19.87 -4.03 3.17
C CYS A 243 21.22 -3.69 2.51
N MET A 244 21.20 -3.24 1.25
CA MET A 244 22.43 -2.84 0.54
C MET A 244 23.22 -1.72 1.25
N PHE A 245 22.61 -0.91 2.11
CA PHE A 245 23.31 0.15 2.86
C PHE A 245 23.97 -0.31 4.17
N PHE A 246 23.63 -1.50 4.65
CA PHE A 246 24.05 -2.04 5.96
C PHE A 246 24.72 -3.41 5.86
N HIS A 247 24.84 -3.99 4.67
CA HIS A 247 25.79 -5.06 4.39
C HIS A 247 27.20 -4.45 4.27
N HIS A 248 27.93 -4.48 5.39
CA HIS A 248 29.38 -4.26 5.53
C HIS A 248 29.99 -3.05 4.81
#